data_AF-A0A929G4N7-F1
#
_entry.id   AF-A0A929G4N7-F1
#
_cell.length_a   1.000
_cell.length_b   1.000
_cell.length_c   1.000
_cell.angle_alpha   90.00
_cell.angle_beta   90.00
_cell.angle_gamma   90.00
#
_symmetry.space_group_name_H-M   'P 1'
#
loop_
_entity.id
_entity.type
_entity.pdbx_description
1 polymer ?
#
loop_
_entity_poly.entity_id
_entity_poly.type
_entity_poly.pdbx_seq_one_letter_code
_entity_poly.pdbx_strand_id
1 'polypeptide(L)'
;MEKYEVLIKILDELRSEAPDKYKSYHRDDEDSLKSIRARCYIHLFLKVNFGILDFVEREKYITDGPYDGGIDAYFIDIDEKKIYYIQSKFRNTKENFIEKDILYKELLAMDIARIIRDGEKADEKGAKYNGKILNMQKAISNLNESPMYKTEVIVLANASNKECKNIKRAIGDFDYSI
;
A
#
# COMPACT_ATOMS: atom_id res chain seq x y z
N MET A 1 28.68 2.15 0.98
CA MET A 1 27.30 2.53 0.59
C MET A 1 26.37 1.92 1.62
N GLU A 2 25.63 2.76 2.32
CA GLU A 2 24.77 2.30 3.40
C GLU A 2 23.46 1.71 2.85
N LYS A 3 22.80 0.84 3.63
CA LYS A 3 21.57 0.14 3.20
C LYS A 3 20.48 1.09 2.69
N TYR A 4 20.30 2.25 3.34
CA TYR A 4 19.30 3.23 2.94
C TYR A 4 19.62 3.88 1.59
N GLU A 5 20.88 4.22 1.34
CA GLU A 5 21.30 4.77 0.04
C GLU A 5 21.09 3.78 -1.10
N VAL A 6 21.34 2.48 -0.83
CA VAL A 6 21.06 1.40 -1.79
C VAL A 6 19.56 1.33 -2.07
N LEU A 7 18.72 1.38 -1.03
CA LEU A 7 17.26 1.41 -1.19
C LEU A 7 16.84 2.59 -2.07
N ILE A 8 17.31 3.81 -1.78
CA ILE A 8 16.98 4.98 -2.59
C ILE A 8 17.35 4.79 -4.07
N LYS A 9 18.54 4.25 -4.35
CA LYS A 9 18.95 3.95 -5.74
C LYS A 9 18.02 2.95 -6.42
N ILE A 10 17.59 1.90 -5.71
CA ILE A 10 16.61 0.93 -6.22
C ILE A 10 15.28 1.61 -6.51
N LEU A 11 14.80 2.49 -5.62
CA LEU A 11 13.55 3.21 -5.83
C LEU A 11 13.63 4.18 -7.02
N ASP A 12 14.77 4.85 -7.21
CA ASP A 12 15.01 5.74 -8.33
C ASP A 12 15.12 4.97 -9.66
N GLU A 13 15.68 3.76 -9.64
CA GLU A 13 15.69 2.85 -10.81
C GLU A 13 14.26 2.39 -11.14
N LEU A 14 13.49 1.93 -10.15
CA LEU A 14 12.08 1.54 -10.33
C LEU A 14 11.22 2.67 -10.88
N ARG A 15 11.51 3.91 -10.47
CA ARG A 15 10.86 5.11 -11.02
C ARG A 15 11.09 5.21 -12.52
N SER A 16 12.29 4.91 -13.01
CA SER A 16 12.64 4.98 -14.44
C SER A 16 11.96 3.92 -15.30
N GLU A 17 11.43 2.85 -14.70
CA GLU A 17 10.61 1.85 -15.40
C GLU A 17 9.24 2.42 -15.84
N ALA A 18 8.81 3.56 -15.28
CA ALA A 18 7.52 4.16 -15.57
C ALA A 18 7.45 4.68 -17.02
N PRO A 19 6.49 4.22 -17.85
CA PRO A 19 6.32 4.76 -19.20
C PRO A 19 5.97 6.25 -19.20
N ASP A 20 6.32 6.98 -20.26
CA ASP A 20 6.14 8.44 -20.39
C ASP A 20 4.71 8.95 -20.11
N LYS A 21 3.70 8.10 -20.37
CA LYS A 21 2.30 8.44 -20.08
C LYS A 21 2.04 8.68 -18.58
N TYR A 22 2.85 8.11 -17.69
CA TYR A 22 2.76 8.29 -16.24
C TYR A 22 3.58 9.51 -15.78
N LYS A 23 3.18 10.69 -16.24
CA LYS A 23 3.87 11.98 -15.99
C LYS A 23 4.20 12.26 -14.52
N SER A 24 3.44 11.71 -13.57
CA SER A 24 3.70 11.87 -12.14
C SER A 24 5.05 11.30 -11.70
N TYR A 25 5.55 10.25 -12.35
CA TYR A 25 6.83 9.61 -12.03
C TYR A 25 8.04 10.36 -12.59
N HIS A 26 7.81 11.25 -13.55
CA HIS A 26 8.85 12.02 -14.27
C HIS A 26 9.01 13.44 -13.72
N ARG A 27 8.50 13.70 -12.51
CA ARG A 27 8.72 14.97 -11.81
C ARG A 27 9.99 14.89 -10.99
N ASP A 28 10.75 15.99 -11.00
CA ASP A 28 12.07 16.07 -10.36
C ASP A 28 12.14 17.12 -9.25
N ASP A 29 11.03 17.78 -8.90
CA ASP A 29 11.01 18.63 -7.70
C ASP A 29 11.08 17.78 -6.42
N GLU A 30 11.69 18.34 -5.38
CA GLU A 30 12.05 17.60 -4.16
C GLU A 30 10.83 16.95 -3.48
N ASP A 31 9.69 17.64 -3.45
CA ASP A 31 8.48 17.14 -2.80
C ASP A 31 7.80 16.05 -3.64
N SER A 32 7.77 16.20 -4.96
CA SER A 32 7.34 15.13 -5.86
C SER A 32 8.22 13.89 -5.68
N LEU A 33 9.56 14.03 -5.63
CA LEU A 33 10.47 12.90 -5.44
C LEU A 33 10.18 12.10 -4.17
N LYS A 34 9.88 12.77 -3.06
CA LYS A 34 9.49 12.11 -1.80
C LYS A 34 8.23 11.25 -1.98
N SER A 35 7.22 11.78 -2.65
CA SER A 35 5.98 11.05 -2.93
C SER A 35 6.19 9.89 -3.92
N ILE A 36 7.01 10.10 -4.95
CA ILE A 36 7.31 9.09 -5.97
C ILE A 36 8.09 7.94 -5.36
N ARG A 37 9.08 8.22 -4.51
CA ARG A 37 9.85 7.18 -3.80
C ARG A 37 8.96 6.38 -2.85
N ALA A 38 8.05 7.04 -2.13
CA ALA A 38 7.08 6.34 -1.29
C ALA A 38 6.20 5.38 -2.10
N ARG A 39 5.77 5.78 -3.31
CA ARG A 39 5.03 4.90 -4.21
C ARG A 39 5.90 3.80 -4.83
N CYS A 40 7.13 4.11 -5.21
CA CYS A 40 8.10 3.14 -5.73
C CYS A 40 8.46 2.08 -4.68
N TYR A 41 8.37 2.42 -3.38
CA TYR A 41 8.56 1.47 -2.30
C TYR A 41 7.49 0.38 -2.30
N ILE A 42 6.25 0.75 -2.64
CA ILE A 42 5.15 -0.21 -2.86
C ILE A 42 5.42 -1.04 -4.13
N HIS A 43 5.87 -0.41 -5.22
CA HIS A 43 6.26 -1.14 -6.44
C HIS A 43 7.36 -2.18 -6.18
N LEU A 44 8.37 -1.82 -5.40
CA LEU A 44 9.43 -2.74 -4.98
C LEU A 44 8.83 -3.94 -4.25
N PHE A 45 7.93 -3.70 -3.29
CA PHE A 45 7.26 -4.75 -2.55
C PHE A 45 6.47 -5.69 -3.47
N LEU A 46 5.65 -5.13 -4.37
CA LEU A 46 4.85 -5.91 -5.33
C LEU A 46 5.73 -6.73 -6.30
N LYS A 47 6.82 -6.14 -6.78
CA LYS A 47 7.76 -6.79 -7.70
C LYS A 47 8.47 -7.98 -7.05
N VAL A 48 8.94 -7.79 -5.81
CA VAL A 48 9.76 -8.79 -5.11
C VAL A 48 8.90 -9.90 -4.49
N ASN A 49 7.76 -9.57 -3.88
CA ASN A 49 6.94 -10.55 -3.15
C ASN A 49 5.91 -11.25 -4.03
N PHE A 50 5.40 -10.59 -5.07
CA PHE A 50 4.37 -11.16 -5.95
C PHE A 50 4.84 -11.35 -7.40
N GLY A 51 6.12 -11.08 -7.69
CA GLY A 51 6.70 -11.35 -9.00
C GLY A 51 6.15 -10.51 -10.16
N ILE A 52 5.47 -9.40 -9.88
CA ILE A 52 4.84 -8.57 -10.91
C ILE A 52 5.92 -7.70 -11.57
N LEU A 53 6.50 -8.17 -12.68
CA LEU A 53 7.67 -7.54 -13.31
C LEU A 53 7.34 -6.35 -14.21
N ASP A 54 6.15 -6.32 -14.81
CA ASP A 54 5.72 -5.21 -15.67
C ASP A 54 5.23 -4.01 -14.83
N PHE A 55 5.69 -2.81 -15.17
CA PHE A 55 5.32 -1.59 -14.45
C PHE A 55 3.82 -1.29 -14.59
N VAL A 56 3.28 -1.42 -15.80
CA VAL A 56 1.87 -1.07 -16.07
C VAL A 56 0.95 -2.03 -15.34
N GLU A 57 1.32 -3.30 -15.23
CA GLU A 57 0.64 -4.29 -14.42
C GLU A 57 0.70 -3.95 -12.92
N ARG A 58 1.89 -3.69 -12.37
CA ARG A 58 2.03 -3.28 -10.95
C ARG A 58 1.20 -2.05 -10.61
N GLU A 59 1.21 -1.03 -11.48
CA GLU A 59 0.49 0.22 -11.21
C GLU A 59 -1.02 0.03 -11.08
N LYS A 60 -1.61 -1.03 -11.66
CA LYS A 60 -3.06 -1.35 -11.50
C LYS A 60 -3.43 -1.68 -10.05
N TYR A 61 -2.45 -2.15 -9.28
CA TYR A 61 -2.62 -2.58 -7.89
C TYR A 61 -2.41 -1.43 -6.89
N ILE A 62 -1.92 -0.27 -7.34
CA ILE A 62 -1.69 0.90 -6.49
C ILE A 62 -2.98 1.70 -6.30
N THR A 63 -3.43 1.80 -5.06
CA THR A 63 -4.61 2.58 -4.65
C THR A 63 -4.26 3.91 -3.99
N ASP A 64 -3.00 4.09 -3.59
CA ASP A 64 -2.42 5.28 -2.96
C ASP A 64 -2.90 6.58 -3.60
N GLY A 65 -3.43 7.45 -2.75
CA GLY A 65 -3.90 8.78 -3.09
C GLY A 65 -4.98 9.27 -2.13
N PRO A 66 -5.46 10.52 -2.29
CA PRO A 66 -6.52 11.05 -1.44
C PRO A 66 -7.74 10.11 -1.40
N TYR A 67 -8.33 9.95 -0.22
CA TYR A 67 -9.51 9.10 0.00
C TYR A 67 -9.31 7.61 -0.37
N ASP A 68 -8.13 7.06 -0.08
CA ASP A 68 -7.86 5.61 -0.21
C ASP A 68 -8.24 4.79 1.03
N GLY A 69 -8.63 5.44 2.13
CA GLY A 69 -8.97 4.79 3.40
C GLY A 69 -7.79 4.07 4.05
N GLY A 70 -6.55 4.43 3.69
CA GLY A 70 -5.32 3.81 4.18
C GLY A 70 -4.90 2.54 3.43
N ILE A 71 -5.61 2.14 2.38
CA ILE A 71 -5.18 1.04 1.51
C ILE A 71 -4.35 1.65 0.38
N ASP A 72 -3.03 1.56 0.47
CA ASP A 72 -2.09 2.14 -0.49
C ASP A 72 -1.90 1.23 -1.72
N ALA A 73 -2.08 -0.07 -1.56
CA ALA A 73 -2.16 -1.05 -2.66
C ALA A 73 -2.90 -2.32 -2.25
N TYR A 74 -3.16 -3.20 -3.22
CA TYR A 74 -3.70 -4.53 -2.98
C TYR A 74 -3.11 -5.55 -3.96
N PHE A 75 -3.25 -6.84 -3.68
CA PHE A 75 -2.94 -7.91 -4.63
C PHE A 75 -3.94 -9.06 -4.46
N ILE A 76 -4.34 -9.68 -5.57
CA ILE A 76 -5.24 -10.83 -5.57
C ILE A 76 -4.43 -12.02 -6.07
N ASP A 77 -4.10 -12.92 -5.15
CA ASP A 77 -3.49 -14.21 -5.44
C ASP A 77 -4.61 -15.23 -5.68
N ILE A 78 -4.82 -15.56 -6.96
CA ILE A 78 -5.86 -16.51 -7.38
C ILE A 78 -5.48 -17.94 -6.98
N ASP A 79 -4.20 -18.28 -7.02
CA ASP A 79 -3.70 -19.64 -6.81
C ASP A 79 -3.80 -20.02 -5.33
N GLU A 80 -3.37 -19.12 -4.44
CA GLU A 80 -3.47 -19.31 -2.99
C GLU A 80 -4.84 -18.89 -2.41
N LYS A 81 -5.75 -18.40 -3.27
CA LYS A 81 -7.04 -17.80 -2.88
C LYS A 81 -6.86 -16.80 -1.73
N LYS A 82 -6.04 -15.78 -1.96
CA LYS A 82 -5.69 -14.80 -0.93
C LYS A 82 -5.67 -13.38 -1.49
N ILE A 83 -6.25 -12.45 -0.74
CA ILE A 83 -6.25 -11.03 -1.05
C ILE A 83 -5.38 -10.32 -0.02
N TYR A 84 -4.38 -9.63 -0.53
CA TYR A 84 -3.46 -8.82 0.24
C TYR A 84 -3.86 -7.36 0.13
N TYR A 85 -3.89 -6.66 1.25
CA TYR A 85 -4.11 -5.21 1.32
C TYR A 85 -2.90 -4.57 1.97
N ILE A 86 -2.33 -3.55 1.35
CA ILE A 86 -1.03 -3.01 1.73
C ILE A 86 -1.22 -1.60 2.24
N GLN A 87 -0.74 -1.36 3.45
CA GLN A 87 -0.50 -0.04 4.02
C GLN A 87 0.99 0.22 3.94
N SER A 88 1.40 1.38 3.43
CA SER A 88 2.79 1.76 3.28
C SER A 88 3.06 3.07 3.99
N LYS A 89 4.14 3.10 4.78
CA LYS A 89 4.61 4.33 5.40
C LYS A 89 6.10 4.52 5.19
N PHE A 90 6.47 4.88 3.97
CA PHE A 90 7.85 5.21 3.64
C PHE A 90 8.35 6.47 4.36
N ARG A 91 9.63 6.48 4.74
CA ARG A 91 10.30 7.60 5.41
C ARG A 91 11.41 8.15 4.50
N ASN A 92 11.30 9.43 4.17
CA ASN A 92 12.14 10.10 3.18
C ASN A 92 13.53 10.54 3.69
N THR A 93 13.85 10.29 4.95
CA THR A 93 15.21 10.48 5.47
C THR A 93 15.69 9.21 6.13
N LYS A 94 17.00 8.99 6.11
CA LYS A 94 17.64 7.79 6.68
C LYS A 94 17.31 7.63 8.15
N GLU A 95 17.43 8.70 8.92
CA GLU A 95 17.20 8.72 10.37
C GLU A 95 15.76 8.29 10.66
N ASN A 96 14.80 8.92 9.99
CA ASN A 96 13.38 8.57 10.16
C ASN A 96 13.07 7.16 9.67
N PHE A 97 13.71 6.69 8.59
CA PHE A 97 13.52 5.33 8.08
C PHE A 97 14.03 4.26 9.03
N ILE A 98 15.04 4.56 9.84
CA ILE A 98 15.58 3.63 10.83
C ILE A 98 14.81 3.74 12.15
N GLU A 99 14.51 4.96 12.59
CA GLU A 99 14.08 5.22 13.97
C GLU A 99 12.57 5.39 14.13
N LYS A 100 11.85 5.86 13.10
CA LYS A 100 10.42 6.19 13.24
C LYS A 100 9.52 5.04 12.85
N ASP A 101 8.96 4.41 13.88
CA ASP A 101 7.82 3.52 13.73
C ASP A 101 6.57 4.25 13.19
N ILE A 102 5.64 3.48 12.64
CA ILE A 102 4.25 3.88 12.43
C ILE A 102 3.56 4.06 13.78
N LEU A 103 2.75 5.10 13.88
CA LEU A 103 1.99 5.36 15.10
C LEU A 103 0.71 4.53 15.11
N TYR A 104 0.30 4.03 16.27
CA TYR A 104 -0.94 3.28 16.41
C TYR A 104 -2.17 4.06 15.92
N LYS A 105 -2.18 5.39 16.11
CA LYS A 105 -3.24 6.27 15.58
C LYS A 105 -3.29 6.32 14.05
N GLU A 106 -2.15 6.13 13.36
CA GLU A 106 -2.12 6.07 11.89
C GLU A 106 -2.79 4.79 11.40
N LEU A 107 -2.61 3.68 12.13
CA LEU A 107 -3.29 2.42 11.86
C LEU A 107 -4.79 2.47 12.19
N LEU A 108 -5.17 3.13 13.29
CA LEU A 108 -6.58 3.29 13.67
C LEU A 108 -7.37 4.20 12.72
N ALA A 109 -6.70 5.15 12.08
CA ALA A 109 -7.34 6.06 11.13
C ALA A 109 -7.68 5.40 9.78
N MET A 110 -7.37 4.11 9.64
CA MET A 110 -7.61 3.37 8.42
C MET A 110 -9.04 2.84 8.39
N ASP A 111 -9.69 3.01 7.24
CA ASP A 111 -11.03 2.50 6.99
C ASP A 111 -11.01 1.08 6.43
N ILE A 112 -9.97 0.28 6.74
CA ILE A 112 -9.79 -1.08 6.21
C ILE A 112 -11.04 -1.93 6.44
N ALA A 113 -11.54 -1.98 7.68
CA ALA A 113 -12.70 -2.79 8.00
C ALA A 113 -13.95 -2.34 7.21
N ARG A 114 -14.17 -1.02 7.10
CA ARG A 114 -15.30 -0.46 6.33
C ARG A 114 -15.20 -0.82 4.86
N ILE A 115 -14.01 -0.71 4.26
CA ILE A 115 -13.78 -0.97 2.84
C ILE A 115 -13.85 -2.48 2.52
N ILE A 116 -13.22 -3.32 3.35
CA ILE A 116 -13.05 -4.75 3.09
C ILE A 116 -14.25 -5.55 3.57
N ARG A 117 -14.66 -5.38 4.83
CA ARG A 117 -15.70 -6.20 5.46
C ARG A 117 -17.10 -5.68 5.13
N ASP A 118 -17.30 -4.37 5.26
CA ASP A 118 -18.62 -3.77 5.10
C ASP A 118 -18.90 -3.39 3.64
N GLY A 119 -17.86 -3.29 2.81
CA GLY A 119 -17.99 -2.94 1.38
C GLY A 119 -18.38 -1.49 1.15
N GLU A 120 -18.11 -0.61 2.11
CA GLU A 120 -18.48 0.79 2.06
C GLU A 120 -17.77 1.52 0.91
N LYS A 121 -18.48 2.49 0.32
CA LYS A 121 -17.97 3.30 -0.82
C LYS A 121 -17.59 4.72 -0.41
N ALA A 122 -17.77 5.06 0.86
CA ALA A 122 -17.46 6.35 1.44
C ALA A 122 -16.95 6.19 2.88
N ASP A 123 -16.18 7.18 3.33
CA ASP A 123 -15.70 7.29 4.71
C ASP A 123 -16.84 7.63 5.70
N GLU A 124 -16.53 7.67 6.99
CA GLU A 124 -17.50 7.98 8.06
C GLU A 124 -18.15 9.35 7.93
N LYS A 125 -17.53 10.28 7.19
CA LYS A 125 -18.02 11.64 6.95
C LYS A 125 -18.81 11.74 5.65
N GLY A 126 -18.99 10.65 4.93
CA GLY A 126 -19.70 10.58 3.65
C GLY A 126 -18.86 11.00 2.44
N ALA A 127 -17.54 11.21 2.59
CA ALA A 127 -16.66 11.47 1.47
C ALA A 127 -16.38 10.16 0.72
N LYS A 128 -16.61 10.16 -0.59
CA LYS A 128 -16.46 8.96 -1.42
C LYS A 128 -15.00 8.53 -1.51
N TYR A 129 -14.73 7.23 -1.37
CA TYR A 129 -13.40 6.70 -1.65
C TYR A 129 -13.00 6.93 -3.10
N ASN A 130 -11.70 7.00 -3.35
CA ASN A 130 -11.19 7.31 -4.68
C ASN A 130 -11.52 6.20 -5.70
N GLY A 131 -11.38 6.55 -6.98
CA GLY A 131 -11.70 5.62 -8.07
C GLY A 131 -10.87 4.32 -8.04
N LYS A 132 -9.67 4.34 -7.47
CA LYS A 132 -8.80 3.16 -7.38
C LYS A 132 -9.33 2.16 -6.35
N ILE A 133 -9.78 2.63 -5.18
CA ILE A 133 -10.46 1.78 -4.17
C ILE A 133 -11.75 1.18 -4.74
N LEU A 134 -12.55 1.97 -5.43
CA LEU A 134 -13.81 1.48 -6.01
C LEU A 134 -13.56 0.45 -7.12
N ASN A 135 -12.50 0.63 -7.91
CA ASN A 135 -12.08 -0.33 -8.92
C ASN A 135 -11.55 -1.63 -8.27
N MET A 136 -10.78 -1.53 -7.18
CA MET A 136 -10.35 -2.69 -6.38
C MET A 136 -11.56 -3.47 -5.86
N GLN A 137 -12.52 -2.81 -5.20
CA GLN A 137 -13.75 -3.46 -4.70
C GLN A 137 -14.50 -4.16 -5.85
N LYS A 138 -14.60 -3.52 -7.02
CA LYS A 138 -15.24 -4.12 -8.20
C LYS A 138 -14.45 -5.33 -8.73
N ALA A 139 -13.13 -5.27 -8.75
CA ALA A 139 -12.29 -6.39 -9.18
C ALA A 139 -12.50 -7.59 -8.25
N ILE A 140 -12.53 -7.37 -6.93
CA ILE A 140 -12.75 -8.39 -5.91
C ILE A 140 -14.17 -8.96 -5.97
N SER A 141 -15.20 -8.12 -6.17
CA SER A 141 -16.58 -8.58 -6.29
C SER A 141 -16.83 -9.44 -7.53
N ASN A 142 -16.00 -9.27 -8.56
CA ASN A 142 -16.06 -10.05 -9.79
C ASN A 142 -15.28 -11.39 -9.69
N LEU A 143 -14.60 -11.65 -8.58
CA LEU A 143 -13.97 -12.94 -8.36
C LEU A 143 -15.06 -13.99 -8.12
N ASN A 144 -15.05 -15.02 -8.97
CA ASN A 144 -15.81 -16.23 -8.67
C ASN A 144 -15.29 -16.80 -7.33
N GLU A 145 -16.20 -17.26 -6.48
CA GLU A 145 -15.85 -17.81 -5.16
C GLU A 145 -15.13 -16.83 -4.21
N SER A 146 -15.35 -15.51 -4.37
CA SER A 146 -14.82 -14.46 -3.47
C SER A 146 -14.89 -14.80 -1.96
N PRO A 147 -15.95 -15.42 -1.42
CA PRO A 147 -16.02 -15.79 0.01
C PRO A 147 -14.96 -16.81 0.47
N MET A 148 -14.30 -17.51 -0.45
CA MET A 148 -13.24 -18.47 -0.14
C MET A 148 -11.87 -17.82 0.03
N TYR A 149 -11.72 -16.56 -0.39
CA TYR A 149 -10.44 -15.87 -0.33
C TYR A 149 -10.14 -15.45 1.11
N LYS A 150 -8.93 -15.77 1.56
CA LYS A 150 -8.42 -15.25 2.84
C LYS A 150 -7.94 -13.82 2.66
N THR A 151 -8.06 -13.03 3.71
CA THR A 151 -7.57 -11.64 3.72
C THR A 151 -6.33 -11.54 4.59
N GLU A 152 -5.30 -10.86 4.09
CA GLU A 152 -4.15 -10.44 4.88
C GLU A 152 -3.85 -8.95 4.65
N VAL A 153 -3.56 -8.23 5.73
CA VAL A 153 -3.09 -6.85 5.69
C VAL A 153 -1.57 -6.82 5.85
N ILE A 154 -0.86 -6.18 4.93
CA ILE A 154 0.58 -5.95 5.03
C ILE A 154 0.79 -4.52 5.50
N VAL A 155 1.52 -4.36 6.60
CA VAL A 155 1.95 -3.06 7.12
C VAL A 155 3.41 -2.83 6.73
N LEU A 156 3.63 -2.20 5.59
CA LEU A 156 4.94 -1.86 5.05
C LEU A 156 5.50 -0.60 5.74
N ALA A 157 5.84 -0.76 7.01
CA ALA A 157 6.39 0.29 7.87
C ALA A 157 7.16 -0.32 9.05
N ASN A 158 8.02 0.47 9.69
CA ASN A 158 8.57 0.06 10.98
C ASN A 158 7.45 0.02 12.03
N ALA A 159 7.35 -1.06 12.78
CA ALA A 159 6.29 -1.25 13.77
C ALA A 159 6.80 -1.92 15.05
N SER A 160 8.00 -1.53 15.47
CA SER A 160 8.69 -2.14 16.62
C SER A 160 8.21 -1.62 17.99
N ASN A 161 7.42 -0.54 18.02
CA ASN A 161 6.95 0.07 19.25
C ASN A 161 5.94 -0.79 20.03
N LYS A 162 5.87 -0.54 21.35
CA LYS A 162 4.95 -1.25 22.26
C LYS A 162 3.47 -0.99 21.96
N GLU A 163 3.12 0.09 21.28
CA GLU A 163 1.74 0.43 20.90
C GLU A 163 1.24 -0.46 19.75
N CYS A 164 2.14 -0.89 18.87
CA CYS A 164 1.89 -1.83 17.79
C CYS A 164 1.60 -3.26 18.25
N LYS A 165 1.69 -3.55 19.56
CA LYS A 165 1.20 -4.83 20.13
C LYS A 165 -0.26 -5.13 19.78
N ASN A 166 -1.04 -4.10 19.43
CA ASN A 166 -2.45 -4.20 19.06
C ASN A 166 -2.71 -3.91 17.57
N ILE A 167 -1.72 -4.00 16.66
CA ILE A 167 -1.94 -3.77 15.21
C ILE A 167 -3.18 -4.50 14.71
N LYS A 168 -3.32 -5.79 15.06
CA LYS A 168 -4.47 -6.62 14.69
C LYS A 168 -5.80 -5.91 14.96
N ARG A 169 -5.96 -5.35 16.16
CA ARG A 169 -7.18 -4.63 16.53
C ARG A 169 -7.35 -3.34 15.73
N ALA A 170 -6.28 -2.58 15.50
CA ALA A 170 -6.35 -1.32 14.76
C ALA A 170 -6.78 -1.50 13.31
N ILE A 171 -6.37 -2.59 12.67
CA ILE A 171 -6.75 -2.89 11.28
C ILE A 171 -8.12 -3.57 11.18
N GLY A 172 -8.81 -3.85 12.29
CA GLY A 172 -10.12 -4.51 12.29
C GLY A 172 -10.08 -6.03 12.46
N ASP A 173 -9.09 -6.54 13.17
CA ASP A 173 -8.88 -7.97 13.50
C ASP A 173 -8.52 -8.89 12.33
N PHE A 174 -8.09 -8.34 11.19
CA PHE A 174 -7.53 -9.13 10.09
C PHE A 174 -6.19 -9.76 10.44
N ASP A 175 -5.85 -10.84 9.75
CA ASP A 175 -4.48 -11.36 9.77
C ASP A 175 -3.54 -10.35 9.10
N TYR A 176 -2.30 -10.29 9.58
CA TYR A 176 -1.35 -9.29 9.11
C TYR A 176 0.10 -9.74 9.15
N SER A 177 0.91 -9.08 8.34
CA SER A 177 2.37 -9.13 8.34
C SER A 177 2.97 -7.72 8.30
N ILE A 178 4.25 -7.61 8.66
CA ILE A 178 5.04 -6.37 8.72
C ILE A 178 6.31 -6.58 7.90
#